data_AF-A0A0A7KG61-F1
#
_entry.id   AF-A0A0A7KG61-F1
#
_cell.length_a   1.000
_cell.length_b   1.000
_cell.length_c   1.000
_cell.angle_alpha   90.00
_cell.angle_beta   90.00
_cell.angle_gamma   90.00
#
_symmetry.space_group_name_H-M   'P 1'
#
loop_
_entity.id
_entity.type
_entity.pdbx_description
1 polymer ?
#
loop_
_entity_poly.entity_id
_entity_poly.type
_entity_poly.pdbx_seq_one_letter_code
_entity_poly.pdbx_strand_id
1 'polypeptide(L)'
;MAVADGATTYSYSQEWANIICTEQARQPLTDANDLMTRLPDWQAAWQQEVQERVAEMSWFAAAKAEQGAFSTFLQLALLPDGTWRALAIGDSCLVQFRKGKPVHRDGEYPFFPLHTSESFAEKPYLLPTRMDLNPRVTEHIRETHGKWRPGDEFLLMTDALAAWFIQEFEQQRFAQDQLRAFYTSAAEADAQPSAETPASQQEVTVLDPRLILDTYLSRYRPISPSGASALTGVDLLTPAPIDLDATFQNWVEETKMSGLLKDDDVSFVHVALKEEGVHA
;
A
#
# COMPACT_ATOMS: atom_id res chain seq x y z
N MET A 1 2.14 -7.82 -4.28
CA MET A 1 2.19 -6.53 -3.55
C MET A 1 0.80 -6.29 -3.02
N ALA A 2 0.69 -5.68 -1.85
CA ALA A 2 -0.61 -5.40 -1.26
C ALA A 2 -0.62 -4.15 -0.39
N VAL A 3 -1.81 -3.59 -0.23
CA VAL A 3 -2.18 -2.60 0.79
C VAL A 3 -3.33 -3.19 1.60
N ALA A 4 -3.30 -2.95 2.92
CA ALA A 4 -4.37 -3.27 3.83
C ALA A 4 -4.48 -2.13 4.84
N ASP A 5 -5.71 -1.72 5.15
CA ASP A 5 -6.01 -0.62 6.05
C ASP A 5 -6.89 -1.12 7.20
N GLY A 6 -6.47 -0.86 8.44
CA GLY A 6 -7.11 -1.40 9.63
C GLY A 6 -8.26 -0.50 10.08
N ALA A 7 -9.46 -1.04 10.29
CA ALA A 7 -10.59 -0.25 10.78
C ALA A 7 -10.31 0.36 12.16
N THR A 8 -10.22 1.69 12.21
CA THR A 8 -9.95 2.50 13.42
C THR A 8 -10.97 2.30 14.56
N THR A 9 -12.18 1.84 14.23
CA THR A 9 -13.24 1.57 15.23
C THR A 9 -13.06 0.26 16.00
N TYR A 10 -12.14 -0.61 15.56
CA TYR A 10 -11.88 -1.92 16.16
C TYR A 10 -10.45 -2.01 16.68
N SER A 11 -10.29 -2.66 17.83
CA SER A 11 -8.97 -2.91 18.40
C SER A 11 -8.23 -3.96 17.58
N TYR A 12 -6.91 -3.82 17.52
CA TYR A 12 -6.02 -4.76 16.84
C TYR A 12 -6.19 -4.88 15.31
N SER A 13 -6.86 -3.91 14.67
CA SER A 13 -7.01 -3.85 13.21
C SER A 13 -5.71 -3.58 12.47
N GLN A 14 -4.77 -2.88 13.11
CA GLN A 14 -3.45 -2.65 12.53
C GLN A 14 -2.64 -3.94 12.48
N GLU A 15 -2.68 -4.74 13.54
CA GLU A 15 -2.08 -6.08 13.59
C GLU A 15 -2.69 -6.97 12.50
N TRP A 16 -4.01 -6.86 12.31
CA TRP A 16 -4.67 -7.60 11.24
C TRP A 16 -4.19 -7.21 9.84
N ALA A 17 -4.15 -5.91 9.55
CA ALA A 17 -3.60 -5.38 8.28
C ALA A 17 -2.14 -5.83 8.05
N ASN A 18 -1.31 -5.84 9.11
CA ASN A 18 0.07 -6.30 9.05
C ASN A 18 0.18 -7.79 8.71
N ILE A 19 -0.65 -8.64 9.32
CA ILE A 19 -0.67 -10.08 9.04
C ILE A 19 -1.09 -10.32 7.59
N ILE A 20 -2.17 -9.67 7.12
CA ILE A 20 -2.64 -9.77 5.74
C ILE A 20 -1.49 -9.47 4.76
N CYS A 21 -0.83 -8.31 4.92
CA CYS A 21 0.27 -7.92 4.05
C CYS A 21 1.47 -8.86 4.14
N THR A 22 1.81 -9.35 5.34
CA THR A 22 2.94 -10.27 5.56
C THR A 22 2.71 -11.62 4.91
N GLU A 23 1.52 -12.20 5.10
CA GLU A 23 1.17 -13.50 4.54
C GLU A 23 0.97 -13.44 3.02
N GLN A 24 0.43 -12.32 2.51
CA GLN A 24 0.37 -12.03 1.08
C GLN A 24 1.77 -11.93 0.46
N ALA A 25 2.71 -11.27 1.14
CA ALA A 25 4.08 -11.10 0.64
C ALA A 25 4.85 -12.43 0.61
N ARG A 26 4.63 -13.31 1.59
CA ARG A 26 5.22 -14.66 1.63
C ARG A 26 4.77 -15.53 0.47
N GLN A 27 3.47 -15.49 0.18
CA GLN A 27 2.86 -16.24 -0.90
C GLN A 27 1.74 -15.40 -1.51
N PRO A 28 1.92 -14.84 -2.71
CA PRO A 28 0.87 -14.07 -3.36
C PRO A 28 -0.35 -14.94 -3.69
N LEU A 29 -1.55 -14.39 -3.51
CA LEU A 29 -2.78 -15.09 -3.82
C LEU A 29 -2.98 -15.22 -5.33
N THR A 30 -3.52 -16.35 -5.77
CA THR A 30 -3.89 -16.52 -7.18
C THR A 30 -5.24 -15.93 -7.53
N ASP A 31 -6.22 -16.05 -6.63
CA ASP A 31 -7.62 -15.68 -6.85
C ASP A 31 -8.41 -15.68 -5.53
N ALA A 32 -9.71 -15.40 -5.62
CA ALA A 32 -10.65 -15.43 -4.51
C ALA A 32 -10.72 -16.76 -3.76
N ASN A 33 -10.61 -17.91 -4.44
CA ASN A 33 -10.69 -19.22 -3.78
C ASN A 33 -9.43 -19.49 -2.96
N ASP A 34 -8.27 -19.09 -3.47
CA ASP A 34 -7.01 -19.15 -2.72
C ASP A 34 -7.07 -18.27 -1.46
N LEU A 35 -7.65 -17.06 -1.55
CA LEU A 35 -7.90 -16.23 -0.36
C LEU A 35 -8.75 -16.97 0.66
N MET A 36 -9.89 -17.54 0.25
CA MET A 36 -10.79 -18.23 1.16
C MET A 36 -10.18 -19.49 1.77
N THR A 37 -9.26 -20.14 1.05
CA THR A 37 -8.51 -21.31 1.54
C THR A 37 -7.51 -20.92 2.63
N ARG A 38 -6.84 -19.76 2.48
CA ARG A 38 -5.76 -19.32 3.35
C ARG A 38 -6.20 -18.40 4.49
N LEU A 39 -7.35 -17.75 4.35
CA LEU A 39 -7.89 -16.82 5.34
C LEU A 39 -7.97 -17.43 6.76
N PRO A 40 -8.39 -18.70 6.97
CA PRO A 40 -8.40 -19.30 8.31
C PRO A 40 -7.02 -19.32 8.99
N ASP A 41 -5.94 -19.55 8.24
CA ASP A 41 -4.58 -19.58 8.77
C ASP A 41 -4.14 -18.16 9.19
N TRP A 42 -4.49 -17.15 8.39
CA TRP A 42 -4.22 -15.74 8.71
C TRP A 42 -4.97 -15.33 9.99
N GLN A 43 -6.24 -15.73 10.09
CA GLN A 43 -7.08 -15.49 11.28
C GLN A 43 -6.52 -16.16 12.52
N ALA A 44 -6.00 -17.39 12.39
CA ALA A 44 -5.34 -18.10 13.49
C ALA A 44 -4.05 -17.40 13.93
N ALA A 45 -3.23 -16.90 12.98
CA ALA A 45 -2.03 -16.13 13.28
C ALA A 45 -2.37 -14.85 14.07
N TRP A 46 -3.42 -14.13 13.66
CA TRP A 46 -3.88 -12.94 14.39
C TRP A 46 -4.37 -13.29 15.79
N GLN A 47 -5.14 -14.37 15.93
CA GLN A 47 -5.64 -14.81 17.22
C GLN A 47 -4.49 -15.15 18.18
N GLN A 48 -3.44 -15.82 17.69
CA GLN A 48 -2.25 -16.10 18.48
C GLN A 48 -1.55 -14.81 18.93
N GLU A 49 -1.28 -13.89 18.00
CA GLU A 49 -0.59 -12.63 18.32
C GLU A 49 -1.38 -11.78 19.34
N VAL A 50 -2.71 -11.72 19.20
CA VAL A 50 -3.55 -10.94 20.12
C VAL A 50 -3.72 -11.64 21.46
N GLN A 51 -3.82 -12.98 21.51
CA GLN A 51 -3.91 -13.70 22.78
C GLN A 51 -2.69 -13.49 23.66
N GLU A 52 -1.49 -13.50 23.07
CA GLU A 52 -0.24 -13.23 23.80
C GLU A 52 -0.25 -11.84 24.45
N ARG A 53 -0.78 -10.82 23.74
CA ARG A 53 -0.87 -9.45 24.26
C ARG A 53 -2.00 -9.26 25.28
N VAL A 54 -3.15 -9.88 25.05
CA VAL A 54 -4.33 -9.77 25.93
C VAL A 54 -4.10 -10.47 27.26
N ALA A 55 -3.30 -11.55 27.29
CA ALA A 55 -2.94 -12.26 28.52
C ALA A 55 -2.25 -11.35 29.56
N GLU A 56 -1.62 -10.26 29.10
CA GLU A 56 -0.93 -9.27 29.94
C GLU A 56 -1.81 -8.05 30.27
N MET A 57 -3.05 -7.99 29.78
CA MET A 57 -3.91 -6.81 29.82
C MET A 57 -5.19 -7.00 30.66
N SER A 58 -5.94 -5.90 30.82
CA SER A 58 -7.20 -5.89 31.56
C SER A 58 -8.32 -6.66 30.83
N TRP A 59 -9.35 -7.07 31.59
CA TRP A 59 -10.56 -7.72 31.05
C TRP A 59 -11.24 -6.92 29.92
N PHE A 60 -11.08 -5.60 29.89
CA PHE A 60 -11.61 -4.74 28.84
C PHE A 60 -10.91 -4.96 27.49
N ALA A 61 -9.59 -5.20 27.49
CA ALA A 61 -8.83 -5.53 26.29
C ALA A 61 -9.25 -6.89 25.73
N ALA A 62 -9.50 -7.88 26.60
CA ALA A 62 -10.02 -9.19 26.19
C ALA A 62 -11.40 -9.07 25.52
N ALA A 63 -12.33 -8.33 26.12
CA ALA A 63 -13.65 -8.10 25.54
C ALA A 63 -13.59 -7.36 24.19
N LYS A 64 -12.58 -6.51 23.97
CA LYS A 64 -12.33 -5.85 22.69
C LYS A 64 -11.74 -6.80 21.64
N ALA A 65 -10.84 -7.71 22.03
CA ALA A 65 -10.32 -8.74 21.15
C ALA A 65 -11.40 -9.72 20.66
N GLU A 66 -12.37 -10.06 21.52
CA GLU A 66 -13.51 -10.93 21.16
C GLU A 66 -14.41 -10.34 20.06
N GLN A 67 -14.43 -9.01 19.90
CA GLN A 67 -15.19 -8.36 18.81
C GLN A 67 -14.57 -8.67 17.44
N GLY A 68 -13.31 -9.12 17.42
CA GLY A 68 -12.51 -9.26 16.23
C GLY A 68 -11.98 -7.92 15.72
N ALA A 69 -11.14 -8.02 14.70
CA ALA A 69 -10.60 -6.88 13.98
C ALA A 69 -10.98 -6.99 12.50
N PHE A 70 -10.88 -5.85 11.81
CA PHE A 70 -11.35 -5.71 10.43
C PHE A 70 -10.35 -4.88 9.65
N SER A 71 -10.10 -5.27 8.41
CA SER A 71 -9.19 -4.54 7.53
C SER A 71 -9.65 -4.61 6.07
N THR A 72 -9.34 -3.57 5.30
CA THR A 72 -9.37 -3.68 3.84
C THR A 72 -8.25 -4.61 3.37
N PHE A 73 -8.33 -5.05 2.13
CA PHE A 73 -7.26 -5.78 1.48
C PHE A 73 -7.31 -5.50 -0.02
N LEU A 74 -6.18 -5.08 -0.58
CA LEU A 74 -6.00 -4.92 -2.02
C LEU A 74 -4.67 -5.57 -2.41
N GLN A 75 -4.71 -6.57 -3.27
CA GLN A 75 -3.53 -7.19 -3.88
C GLN A 75 -3.37 -6.76 -5.35
N LEU A 76 -2.13 -6.52 -5.77
CA LEU A 76 -1.70 -6.52 -7.17
C LEU A 76 -0.69 -7.66 -7.41
N ALA A 77 -0.98 -8.48 -8.42
CA ALA A 77 -0.09 -9.51 -8.95
C ALA A 77 0.26 -9.22 -10.41
N LEU A 78 1.56 -9.02 -10.68
CA LEU A 78 2.10 -8.90 -12.04
C LEU A 78 2.58 -10.27 -12.50
N LEU A 79 2.15 -10.71 -13.68
CA LEU A 79 2.46 -12.02 -14.24
C LEU A 79 3.49 -11.89 -15.37
N PRO A 80 4.40 -12.89 -15.53
CA PRO A 80 5.44 -12.85 -16.57
C PRO A 80 4.92 -12.81 -18.02
N ASP A 81 3.66 -13.18 -18.23
CA ASP A 81 3.03 -13.19 -19.56
C ASP A 81 2.53 -11.82 -20.03
N GLY A 82 2.86 -10.74 -19.30
CA GLY A 82 2.42 -9.38 -19.62
C GLY A 82 1.03 -9.04 -19.09
N THR A 83 0.44 -9.91 -18.26
CA THR A 83 -0.86 -9.66 -17.61
C THR A 83 -0.70 -9.33 -16.13
N TRP A 84 -1.74 -8.72 -15.57
CA TRP A 84 -1.80 -8.46 -14.14
C TRP A 84 -3.19 -8.77 -13.63
N ARG A 85 -3.27 -9.09 -12.34
CA ARG A 85 -4.52 -9.36 -11.62
C ARG A 85 -4.55 -8.56 -10.33
N ALA A 86 -5.72 -8.10 -9.94
CA ALA A 86 -5.94 -7.52 -8.63
C ALA A 86 -7.18 -8.11 -7.97
N LEU A 87 -7.10 -8.21 -6.65
CA LEU A 87 -8.14 -8.72 -5.78
C LEU A 87 -8.34 -7.71 -4.65
N ALA A 88 -9.58 -7.33 -4.37
CA ALA A 88 -9.90 -6.39 -3.32
C ALA A 88 -11.07 -6.82 -2.44
N ILE A 89 -11.00 -6.47 -1.15
CA ILE A 89 -12.09 -6.39 -0.19
C ILE A 89 -11.93 -5.05 0.52
N GLY A 90 -12.99 -4.26 0.61
CA GLY A 90 -12.90 -2.91 1.15
C GLY A 90 -12.86 -1.84 0.05
N ASP A 91 -12.25 -0.72 0.39
CA ASP A 91 -12.23 0.53 -0.38
C ASP A 91 -10.80 1.03 -0.70
N SER A 92 -9.77 0.27 -0.34
CA SER A 92 -8.41 0.53 -0.86
C SER A 92 -8.39 0.34 -2.38
N CYS A 93 -7.79 1.30 -3.10
CA CYS A 93 -7.93 1.41 -4.54
C CYS A 93 -6.63 1.24 -5.32
N LEU A 94 -6.75 0.74 -6.55
CA LEU A 94 -5.71 0.55 -7.56
C LEU A 94 -6.00 1.41 -8.79
N VAL A 95 -4.97 2.08 -9.30
CA VAL A 95 -4.95 2.67 -10.64
C VAL A 95 -3.68 2.26 -11.39
N GLN A 96 -3.83 1.96 -12.68
CA GLN A 96 -2.72 1.75 -13.61
C GLN A 96 -2.52 3.02 -14.43
N PHE A 97 -1.27 3.43 -14.64
CA PHE A 97 -0.89 4.50 -15.56
C PHE A 97 -0.07 3.93 -16.72
N ARG A 98 -0.25 4.54 -17.89
CA ARG A 98 0.58 4.30 -19.07
C ARG A 98 0.90 5.64 -19.71
N LYS A 99 2.20 5.96 -19.82
CA LYS A 99 2.67 7.25 -20.34
C LYS A 99 2.02 8.43 -19.60
N GLY A 100 1.97 8.34 -18.27
CA GLY A 100 1.40 9.38 -17.40
C GLY A 100 -0.12 9.53 -17.46
N LYS A 101 -0.85 8.61 -18.09
CA LYS A 101 -2.32 8.65 -18.16
C LYS A 101 -2.95 7.43 -17.53
N PRO A 102 -4.05 7.57 -16.76
CA PRO A 102 -4.78 6.42 -16.24
C PRO A 102 -5.26 5.50 -17.36
N VAL A 103 -5.09 4.19 -17.16
CA VAL A 103 -5.54 3.16 -18.10
C VAL A 103 -6.97 2.79 -17.76
N HIS A 104 -7.89 3.11 -18.66
CA HIS A 104 -9.29 2.72 -18.55
C HIS A 104 -9.46 1.23 -18.88
N ARG A 105 -10.31 0.54 -18.11
CA ARG A 105 -10.70 -0.86 -18.33
C ARG A 105 -12.11 -0.92 -18.95
N ASP A 106 -12.55 -2.12 -19.33
CA ASP A 106 -13.80 -2.39 -20.07
C ASP A 106 -15.06 -1.84 -19.35
N GLY A 107 -15.34 -0.53 -19.49
CA GLY A 107 -16.52 0.12 -18.93
C GLY A 107 -16.32 1.44 -18.19
N GLU A 108 -15.32 2.25 -18.55
CA GLU A 108 -15.20 3.71 -18.32
C GLU A 108 -14.29 4.20 -17.18
N TYR A 109 -14.07 3.47 -16.09
CA TYR A 109 -13.29 4.00 -14.96
C TYR A 109 -11.89 3.37 -14.83
N PRO A 110 -10.83 4.16 -14.54
CA PRO A 110 -9.47 3.63 -14.38
C PRO A 110 -9.22 3.01 -12.99
N PHE A 111 -10.09 3.31 -12.02
CA PHE A 111 -9.97 2.92 -10.62
C PHE A 111 -10.64 1.59 -10.32
N PHE A 112 -10.15 0.90 -9.30
CA PHE A 112 -10.70 -0.35 -8.78
C PHE A 112 -10.42 -0.45 -7.28
N PRO A 113 -11.31 -0.98 -6.42
CA PRO A 113 -12.64 -1.48 -6.76
C PRO A 113 -13.71 -0.37 -6.84
N LEU A 114 -13.45 0.79 -6.24
CA LEU A 114 -14.34 1.95 -6.31
C LEU A 114 -13.98 2.83 -7.52
N HIS A 115 -14.99 3.46 -8.10
CA HIS A 115 -14.87 4.18 -9.36
C HIS A 115 -15.06 5.69 -9.22
N THR A 116 -15.76 6.13 -8.17
CA THR A 116 -16.08 7.53 -7.92
C THR A 116 -15.72 7.92 -6.49
N SER A 117 -15.46 9.21 -6.27
CA SER A 117 -15.17 9.73 -4.92
C SER A 117 -16.38 9.62 -3.98
N GLU A 118 -17.60 9.69 -4.52
CA GLU A 118 -18.85 9.52 -3.77
C GLU A 118 -19.00 8.10 -3.18
N SER A 119 -18.42 7.09 -3.84
CA SER A 119 -18.50 5.68 -3.39
C SER A 119 -17.91 5.45 -1.99
N PHE A 120 -17.01 6.33 -1.52
CA PHE A 120 -16.39 6.28 -0.19
C PHE A 120 -17.34 6.73 0.93
N ALA A 121 -18.52 7.28 0.61
CA ALA A 121 -19.54 7.59 1.60
C ALA A 121 -20.23 6.33 2.14
N GLU A 122 -20.18 5.21 1.39
CA GLU A 122 -20.72 3.93 1.81
C GLU A 122 -19.71 3.19 2.70
N LYS A 123 -20.20 2.54 3.76
CA LYS A 123 -19.33 1.72 4.61
C LYS A 123 -19.00 0.41 3.87
N PRO A 124 -17.73 0.15 3.54
CA PRO A 124 -17.38 -1.06 2.82
C PRO A 124 -17.49 -2.29 3.72
N TYR A 125 -17.59 -3.46 3.08
CA TYR A 125 -17.33 -4.71 3.78
C TYR A 125 -15.83 -4.91 3.94
N LEU A 126 -15.41 -5.38 5.12
CA LEU A 126 -14.00 -5.54 5.48
C LEU A 126 -13.68 -6.99 5.77
N LEU A 127 -12.43 -7.37 5.53
CA LEU A 127 -11.92 -8.71 5.82
C LEU A 127 -11.85 -8.90 7.34
N PRO A 128 -12.61 -9.83 7.93
CA PRO A 128 -12.70 -9.98 9.37
C PRO A 128 -11.66 -10.97 9.92
N THR A 129 -11.27 -10.83 11.19
CA THR A 129 -10.52 -11.89 11.89
C THR A 129 -11.42 -13.02 12.40
N ARG A 130 -12.73 -12.79 12.43
CA ARG A 130 -13.74 -13.72 12.91
C ARG A 130 -14.16 -14.72 11.82
N MET A 131 -13.89 -16.00 12.08
CA MET A 131 -14.19 -17.10 11.15
C MET A 131 -15.69 -17.26 10.86
N ASP A 132 -16.57 -16.92 11.80
CA ASP A 132 -18.02 -17.01 11.62
C ASP A 132 -18.55 -16.01 10.57
N LEU A 133 -17.75 -15.01 10.21
CA LEU A 133 -18.07 -14.03 9.17
C LEU A 133 -17.54 -14.43 7.77
N ASN A 134 -16.67 -15.47 7.68
CA ASN A 134 -16.08 -15.92 6.43
C ASN A 134 -17.09 -16.26 5.32
N PRO A 135 -18.27 -16.84 5.58
CA PRO A 135 -19.25 -17.13 4.53
C PRO A 135 -19.68 -15.91 3.73
N ARG A 136 -19.62 -14.70 4.32
CA ARG A 136 -20.00 -13.45 3.65
C ARG A 136 -18.83 -12.81 2.87
N VAL A 137 -17.59 -13.18 3.17
CA VAL A 137 -16.40 -12.58 2.55
C VAL A 137 -16.43 -12.73 1.03
N THR A 138 -16.77 -13.93 0.54
CA THR A 138 -16.81 -14.24 -0.89
C THR A 138 -17.72 -13.31 -1.70
N GLU A 139 -18.84 -12.84 -1.13
CA GLU A 139 -19.79 -11.93 -1.79
C GLU A 139 -19.19 -10.52 -2.01
N HIS A 140 -18.17 -10.18 -1.22
CA HIS A 140 -17.55 -8.86 -1.19
C HIS A 140 -16.16 -8.84 -1.83
N ILE A 141 -15.62 -9.99 -2.26
CA ILE A 141 -14.41 -10.03 -3.07
C ILE A 141 -14.71 -9.39 -4.43
N ARG A 142 -13.81 -8.50 -4.86
CA ARG A 142 -13.78 -7.96 -6.21
C ARG A 142 -12.48 -8.39 -6.86
N GLU A 143 -12.57 -8.78 -8.13
CA GLU A 143 -11.41 -9.16 -8.93
C GLU A 143 -11.40 -8.38 -10.23
N THR A 144 -10.21 -8.14 -10.75
CA THR A 144 -10.00 -7.47 -12.01
C THR A 144 -8.66 -7.88 -12.58
N HIS A 145 -8.48 -7.69 -13.88
CA HIS A 145 -7.24 -8.01 -14.56
C HIS A 145 -7.00 -7.03 -15.71
N GLY A 146 -5.78 -7.06 -16.23
CA GLY A 146 -5.40 -6.23 -17.38
C GLY A 146 -4.07 -6.66 -17.97
N LYS A 147 -3.57 -5.84 -18.89
CA LYS A 147 -2.25 -6.02 -19.49
C LYS A 147 -1.32 -4.90 -19.04
N TRP A 148 -0.10 -5.26 -18.67
CA TRP A 148 0.96 -4.31 -18.42
C TRP A 148 1.93 -4.27 -19.60
N ARG A 149 2.68 -3.18 -19.68
CA ARG A 149 3.80 -2.98 -20.61
C ARG A 149 4.98 -2.39 -19.83
N PRO A 150 6.22 -2.58 -20.30
CA PRO A 150 7.34 -1.77 -19.82
C PRO A 150 6.98 -0.28 -19.89
N GLY A 151 7.33 0.47 -18.85
CA GLY A 151 6.98 1.89 -18.66
C GLY A 151 5.60 2.13 -18.03
N ASP A 152 4.79 1.09 -17.77
CA ASP A 152 3.56 1.25 -17.00
C ASP A 152 3.85 1.44 -15.51
N GLU A 153 2.94 2.10 -14.82
CA GLU A 153 2.98 2.29 -13.38
C GLU A 153 1.68 1.85 -12.73
N PHE A 154 1.74 1.46 -11.46
CA PHE A 154 0.58 1.15 -10.64
C PHE A 154 0.66 1.89 -9.32
N LEU A 155 -0.48 2.33 -8.83
CA LEU A 155 -0.62 2.98 -7.54
C LEU A 155 -1.74 2.30 -6.76
N LEU A 156 -1.39 1.75 -5.60
CA LEU A 156 -2.31 1.20 -4.60
C LEU A 156 -2.43 2.20 -3.46
N MET A 157 -3.63 2.48 -2.96
CA MET A 157 -3.89 3.54 -1.97
C MET A 157 -4.90 3.09 -0.92
N THR A 158 -4.74 3.54 0.32
CA THR A 158 -5.80 3.47 1.36
C THR A 158 -6.94 4.44 1.06
N ASP A 159 -8.05 4.33 1.79
CA ASP A 159 -9.32 4.99 1.47
C ASP A 159 -9.20 6.52 1.40
N ALA A 160 -8.54 7.15 2.38
CA ALA A 160 -8.41 8.59 2.48
C ALA A 160 -7.70 9.17 1.25
N LEU A 161 -6.57 8.55 0.87
CA LEU A 161 -5.81 8.98 -0.30
C LEU A 161 -6.53 8.64 -1.60
N ALA A 162 -7.18 7.47 -1.69
CA ALA A 162 -7.94 7.09 -2.88
C ALA A 162 -9.12 8.02 -3.13
N ALA A 163 -9.87 8.38 -2.08
CA ALA A 163 -11.00 9.30 -2.15
C ALA A 163 -10.55 10.67 -2.68
N TRP A 164 -9.49 11.24 -2.10
CA TRP A 164 -8.89 12.48 -2.58
C TRP A 164 -8.42 12.34 -4.04
N PHE A 165 -7.67 11.29 -4.37
CA PHE A 165 -7.10 11.10 -5.69
C PHE A 165 -8.19 11.03 -6.78
N ILE A 166 -9.25 10.27 -6.51
CA ILE A 166 -10.38 10.10 -7.44
C ILE A 166 -11.15 11.41 -7.57
N GLN A 167 -11.36 12.15 -6.47
CA GLN A 167 -12.02 13.45 -6.50
C GLN A 167 -11.24 14.50 -7.32
N GLU A 168 -9.92 14.55 -7.15
CA GLU A 168 -9.05 15.41 -7.96
C GLU A 168 -9.12 15.02 -9.45
N PHE A 169 -9.10 13.72 -9.75
CA PHE A 169 -9.23 13.21 -11.11
C PHE A 169 -10.58 13.57 -11.76
N GLU A 170 -11.69 13.40 -11.04
CA GLU A 170 -13.05 13.78 -11.49
C GLU A 170 -13.14 15.29 -11.81
N GLN A 171 -12.39 16.10 -11.08
CA GLN A 171 -12.30 17.55 -11.29
C GLN A 171 -11.24 17.96 -12.31
N GLN A 172 -10.64 17.01 -13.04
CA GLN A 172 -9.61 17.24 -14.05
C GLN A 172 -8.36 17.93 -13.51
N ARG A 173 -8.05 17.70 -12.22
CA ARG A 173 -6.83 18.17 -11.56
C ARG A 173 -5.75 17.09 -11.65
N PHE A 174 -4.49 17.51 -11.73
CA PHE A 174 -3.35 16.62 -11.94
C PHE A 174 -2.89 15.93 -10.64
N ALA A 175 -3.79 15.16 -10.01
CA ALA A 175 -3.52 14.45 -8.74
C ALA A 175 -2.26 13.57 -8.81
N GLN A 176 -2.10 12.90 -9.95
CA GLN A 176 -0.95 12.07 -10.27
C GLN A 176 0.37 12.85 -10.26
N ASP A 177 0.39 14.11 -10.75
CA ASP A 177 1.62 14.90 -10.84
C ASP A 177 2.04 15.37 -9.44
N GLN A 178 1.07 15.67 -8.57
CA GLN A 178 1.31 15.97 -7.16
C GLN A 178 1.93 14.77 -6.43
N LEU A 179 1.35 13.56 -6.61
CA LEU A 179 1.90 12.37 -5.96
C LEU A 179 3.25 11.93 -6.55
N ARG A 180 3.46 12.06 -7.87
CA ARG A 180 4.72 11.73 -8.55
C ARG A 180 5.91 12.45 -7.95
N ALA A 181 5.73 13.68 -7.47
CA ALA A 181 6.79 14.44 -6.83
C ALA A 181 7.41 13.71 -5.62
N PHE A 182 6.63 12.89 -4.91
CA PHE A 182 7.08 12.18 -3.71
C PHE A 182 7.82 10.88 -4.00
N TYR A 183 7.47 10.16 -5.07
CA TYR A 183 8.10 8.86 -5.39
C TYR A 183 9.07 8.89 -6.57
N THR A 184 9.09 9.95 -7.39
CA THR A 184 10.11 10.14 -8.45
C THR A 184 11.43 10.62 -7.85
N SER A 185 11.37 11.52 -6.87
CA SER A 185 12.52 12.04 -6.14
C SER A 185 13.20 10.98 -5.25
N ALA A 186 12.42 10.03 -4.72
CA ALA A 186 12.94 8.90 -3.95
C ALA A 186 13.71 7.90 -4.85
N ALA A 187 13.19 7.60 -6.03
CA ALA A 187 13.86 6.73 -7.00
C ALA A 187 15.18 7.34 -7.54
N GLU A 188 15.23 8.67 -7.70
CA GLU A 188 16.45 9.38 -8.10
C GLU A 188 17.49 9.45 -6.97
N ALA A 189 17.05 9.54 -5.70
CA ALA A 189 17.93 9.51 -4.53
C ALA A 189 18.61 8.14 -4.35
N ASP A 190 17.90 7.04 -4.58
CA ASP A 190 18.45 5.67 -4.55
C ASP A 190 19.33 5.35 -5.76
N ALA A 191 19.15 6.05 -6.89
CA ALA A 191 19.93 5.86 -8.12
C ALA A 191 21.29 6.59 -8.13
N GLN A 192 21.64 7.38 -7.10
CA GLN A 192 22.96 8.01 -7.03
C GLN A 192 24.05 6.99 -6.63
N PRO A 193 25.05 6.75 -7.49
CA PRO A 193 26.12 5.80 -7.17
C PRO A 193 26.96 6.33 -6.01
N SER A 194 27.03 5.55 -4.94
CA SER A 194 28.00 5.75 -3.87
C SER A 194 29.42 5.68 -4.46
N ALA A 195 30.25 6.68 -4.14
CA ALA A 195 31.58 6.85 -4.70
C ALA A 195 32.49 5.60 -4.55
N GLU A 196 33.30 5.40 -5.58
CA GLU A 196 34.06 4.21 -5.97
C GLU A 196 35.05 3.61 -4.95
N THR A 197 35.32 2.30 -5.10
CA THR A 197 36.64 1.68 -4.93
C THR A 197 36.82 0.59 -6.02
N PRO A 198 38.01 0.41 -6.65
CA PRO A 198 38.08 -0.10 -8.01
C PRO A 198 38.17 -1.63 -8.17
N ALA A 199 37.59 -2.06 -9.29
CA ALA A 199 37.73 -3.28 -10.11
C ALA A 199 38.61 -4.46 -9.66
N SER A 200 38.02 -5.66 -9.69
CA SER A 200 38.65 -6.84 -10.31
C SER A 200 37.65 -7.92 -10.76
N GLN A 201 37.81 -8.34 -12.01
CA GLN A 201 37.48 -9.63 -12.66
C GLN A 201 36.02 -10.00 -12.98
N GLN A 202 35.83 -10.30 -14.28
CA GLN A 202 34.65 -10.86 -14.92
C GLN A 202 34.38 -12.29 -14.48
N GLU A 203 33.13 -12.58 -14.13
CA GLU A 203 32.55 -13.92 -14.24
C GLU A 203 31.11 -13.81 -14.75
N VAL A 204 30.85 -14.46 -15.88
CA VAL A 204 29.55 -14.51 -16.56
C VAL A 204 28.54 -15.14 -15.61
N THR A 205 27.60 -14.34 -15.11
CA THR A 205 26.50 -14.81 -14.26
C THR A 205 25.18 -14.57 -14.98
N VAL A 206 24.45 -15.65 -15.22
CA VAL A 206 23.10 -15.71 -15.78
C VAL A 206 22.19 -14.77 -14.95
N LEU A 207 21.58 -13.78 -15.59
CA LEU A 207 20.66 -12.84 -14.95
C LEU A 207 19.40 -13.59 -14.47
N ASP A 208 19.26 -13.69 -13.15
CA ASP A 208 18.07 -14.17 -12.44
C ASP A 208 16.89 -13.18 -12.69
N PRO A 209 15.70 -13.60 -13.17
CA PRO A 209 14.62 -12.72 -13.66
C PRO A 209 13.82 -12.02 -12.55
N ARG A 210 14.43 -11.74 -11.41
CA ARG A 210 13.82 -10.92 -10.36
C ARG A 210 13.84 -9.47 -10.84
N LEU A 211 12.75 -9.06 -11.49
CA LEU A 211 12.44 -7.68 -11.84
C LEU A 211 12.88 -6.76 -10.70
N ILE A 212 13.69 -5.75 -11.04
CA ILE A 212 14.11 -4.69 -10.12
C ILE A 212 12.85 -3.94 -9.70
N LEU A 213 12.36 -4.32 -8.51
CA LEU A 213 11.17 -3.81 -7.87
C LEU A 213 11.64 -2.78 -6.84
N ASP A 214 11.71 -1.50 -7.24
CA ASP A 214 11.87 -0.41 -6.28
C ASP A 214 10.54 -0.29 -5.54
N THR A 215 10.40 -1.06 -4.46
CA THR A 215 9.19 -1.12 -3.64
C THR A 215 9.27 -0.02 -2.61
N TYR A 216 8.66 1.14 -2.89
CA TYR A 216 8.46 2.15 -1.85
C TYR A 216 7.28 1.72 -0.98
N LEU A 217 7.58 1.11 0.18
CA LEU A 217 6.63 0.88 1.27
C LEU A 217 6.83 1.99 2.30
N SER A 218 6.21 3.16 2.13
CA SER A 218 6.13 4.13 3.22
C SER A 218 5.09 3.65 4.23
N ARG A 219 5.55 2.96 5.28
CA ARG A 219 4.77 2.69 6.50
C ARG A 219 5.10 3.79 7.50
N TYR A 220 4.17 4.69 7.83
CA TYR A 220 4.38 5.56 9.00
C TYR A 220 3.17 5.72 9.91
N ARG A 221 3.48 5.67 11.22
CA ARG A 221 2.62 5.80 12.41
C ARG A 221 2.89 7.12 13.11
N PRO A 222 1.94 7.67 13.89
CA PRO A 222 2.23 8.68 14.90
C PRO A 222 2.90 8.03 16.14
N ILE A 223 4.07 8.52 16.55
CA ILE A 223 4.67 8.25 17.86
C ILE A 223 4.18 9.36 18.82
N SER A 224 3.49 8.99 19.90
CA SER A 224 3.28 9.90 21.03
C SER A 224 4.62 10.15 21.76
N PRO A 225 4.94 11.40 22.16
CA PRO A 225 6.27 11.75 22.61
C PRO A 225 6.50 11.32 24.06
N SER A 226 7.39 10.35 24.27
CA SER A 226 8.11 10.25 25.53
C SER A 226 9.46 9.56 25.32
N GLY A 227 10.55 10.29 25.56
CA GLY A 227 11.85 9.69 25.85
C GLY A 227 13.06 10.24 25.09
N ALA A 228 13.82 11.07 25.81
CA ALA A 228 15.29 11.16 25.81
C ALA A 228 16.04 12.03 24.76
N SER A 229 16.49 13.16 25.30
CA SER A 229 17.67 14.01 25.01
C SER A 229 19.00 13.29 24.71
N ALA A 230 19.82 13.82 23.78
CA ALA A 230 21.16 14.40 24.06
C ALA A 230 21.90 14.93 22.79
N LEU A 231 22.26 16.24 22.82
CA LEU A 231 23.51 16.98 22.42
C LEU A 231 24.59 16.24 21.56
N THR A 232 25.36 16.79 20.60
CA THR A 232 25.84 18.15 20.18
C THR A 232 26.75 18.01 18.93
N GLY A 233 26.90 19.06 18.08
CA GLY A 233 28.19 19.36 17.38
C GLY A 233 28.19 19.71 15.87
N VAL A 234 28.27 21.03 15.57
CA VAL A 234 28.90 21.77 14.42
C VAL A 234 28.73 21.30 12.95
N ASP A 235 27.85 22.03 12.26
CA ASP A 235 27.97 22.78 10.99
C ASP A 235 28.75 22.21 9.78
N LEU A 236 28.00 21.85 8.73
CA LEU A 236 28.35 22.02 7.32
C LEU A 236 27.03 22.27 6.55
N LEU A 237 26.87 23.47 5.99
CA LEU A 237 25.79 23.85 5.06
C LEU A 237 25.81 22.96 3.81
N THR A 238 25.26 21.76 3.95
CA THR A 238 24.60 21.02 2.89
C THR A 238 23.13 21.43 2.97
N PRO A 239 22.44 21.75 1.85
CA PRO A 239 20.98 21.77 1.92
C PRO A 239 20.60 20.39 2.46
N ALA A 240 19.89 20.37 3.60
CA ALA A 240 19.47 19.13 4.21
C ALA A 240 18.84 18.26 3.12
N PRO A 241 19.18 16.96 3.03
CA PRO A 241 18.48 16.07 2.12
C PRO A 241 16.99 16.30 2.35
N ILE A 242 16.25 16.58 1.27
CA ILE A 242 14.81 16.77 1.37
C ILE A 242 14.29 15.47 1.96
N ASP A 243 13.86 15.55 3.21
CA ASP A 243 13.21 14.44 3.86
C ASP A 243 11.86 14.27 3.15
N LEU A 244 11.84 13.39 2.16
CA LEU A 244 10.68 13.13 1.31
C LEU A 244 9.53 12.59 2.15
N ASP A 245 9.84 11.89 3.24
CA ASP A 245 8.85 11.41 4.19
C ASP A 245 8.25 12.62 4.95
N ALA A 246 9.08 13.51 5.50
CA ALA A 246 8.58 14.73 6.16
C ALA A 246 7.82 15.66 5.20
N THR A 247 8.26 15.75 3.94
CA THR A 247 7.61 16.58 2.91
C THR A 247 6.24 15.99 2.54
N PHE A 248 6.15 14.67 2.38
CA PHE A 248 4.88 13.99 2.16
C PHE A 248 3.95 14.14 3.37
N GLN A 249 4.45 13.98 4.60
CA GLN A 249 3.65 14.15 5.81
C GLN A 249 3.12 15.59 5.96
N ASN A 250 3.96 16.59 5.73
CA ASN A 250 3.50 17.98 5.74
C ASN A 250 2.41 18.22 4.70
N TRP A 251 2.56 17.66 3.49
CA TRP A 251 1.52 17.73 2.47
C TRP A 251 0.22 17.04 2.90
N VAL A 252 0.31 15.85 3.52
CA VAL A 252 -0.86 15.13 4.07
C VAL A 252 -1.58 16.00 5.10
N GLU A 253 -0.85 16.54 6.08
CA GLU A 253 -1.41 17.36 7.15
C GLU A 253 -1.99 18.67 6.62
N GLU A 254 -1.33 19.35 5.68
CA GLU A 254 -1.86 20.54 5.01
C GLU A 254 -3.16 20.23 4.24
N THR A 255 -3.21 19.10 3.53
CA THR A 255 -4.38 18.67 2.75
C THR A 255 -5.56 18.26 3.65
N LYS A 256 -5.27 17.66 4.82
CA LYS A 256 -6.26 17.42 5.88
C LYS A 256 -6.79 18.73 6.43
N MET A 257 -5.90 19.68 6.76
CA MET A 257 -6.27 21.00 7.28
C MET A 257 -7.11 21.81 6.28
N SER A 258 -6.90 21.64 4.97
CA SER A 258 -7.75 22.26 3.94
C SER A 258 -9.11 21.58 3.74
N GLY A 259 -9.35 20.44 4.41
CA GLY A 259 -10.58 19.65 4.29
C GLY A 259 -10.69 18.86 2.97
N LEU A 260 -9.58 18.69 2.25
CA LEU A 260 -9.54 17.94 0.99
C LEU A 260 -9.22 16.45 1.20
N LEU A 261 -8.59 16.12 2.33
CA LEU A 261 -8.27 14.76 2.74
C LEU A 261 -9.02 14.43 4.04
N LYS A 262 -9.56 13.21 4.11
CA LYS A 262 -10.18 12.69 5.34
C LYS A 262 -9.13 12.62 6.46
N ASP A 263 -9.56 12.87 7.69
CA ASP A 263 -8.73 12.69 8.88
C ASP A 263 -8.59 11.19 9.22
N ASP A 264 -7.79 10.50 8.41
CA ASP A 264 -7.47 9.08 8.55
C ASP A 264 -5.99 8.81 8.24
N ASP A 265 -5.55 7.58 8.46
CA ASP A 265 -4.22 7.13 8.08
C ASP A 265 -4.09 7.03 6.55
N VAL A 266 -2.94 7.47 6.03
CA VAL A 266 -2.67 7.50 4.59
C VAL A 266 -1.50 6.59 4.27
N SER A 267 -1.70 5.66 3.35
CA SER A 267 -0.63 4.81 2.84
C SER A 267 -0.84 4.52 1.36
N PHE A 268 0.27 4.36 0.63
CA PHE A 268 0.24 3.94 -0.75
C PHE A 268 1.43 3.06 -1.11
N VAL A 269 1.31 2.32 -2.20
CA VAL A 269 2.39 1.59 -2.85
C VAL A 269 2.44 2.02 -4.31
N HIS A 270 3.59 2.54 -4.73
CA HIS A 270 3.87 2.82 -6.13
C HIS A 270 4.73 1.72 -6.73
N VAL A 271 4.41 1.34 -7.97
CA VAL A 271 5.11 0.31 -8.73
C VAL A 271 5.41 0.87 -10.11
N ALA A 272 6.69 0.97 -10.46
CA ALA A 272 7.13 1.39 -11.79
C ALA A 272 7.76 0.21 -12.54
N LEU A 273 7.27 -0.08 -13.74
CA LEU A 273 7.86 -1.08 -14.62
C LEU A 273 8.90 -0.41 -15.52
N LYS A 274 10.18 -0.76 -15.38
CA LYS A 274 11.26 -0.16 -16.19
C LYS A 274 11.05 -0.46 -17.68
N GLU A 275 11.31 0.53 -18.53
CA GLU A 275 11.43 0.28 -19.97
C GLU A 275 12.63 -0.64 -20.19
N GLU A 276 12.49 -1.69 -21.01
CA GLU A 276 13.66 -2.45 -21.44
C GLU A 276 14.57 -1.48 -22.18
N GLY A 277 15.77 -1.25 -21.63
CA GLY A 277 16.78 -0.44 -22.28
C GLY A 277 17.03 -1.00 -23.67
N VAL A 278 16.68 -0.24 -24.71
CA VAL A 278 17.16 -0.50 -26.05
C VAL A 278 18.67 -0.27 -26.00
N HIS A 279 19.43 -1.33 -25.74
CA HIS A 279 20.84 -1.36 -26.06
C HIS A 279 20.93 -1.23 -27.59
N ALA A 280 21.13 0.01 -28.04
CA ALA A 280 21.52 0.34 -29.40
C ALA A 280 22.96 -0.09 -29.66
#